data_AF-A0AB33E262-F1
#
_entry.id   AF-A0AB33E262-F1
#
_cell.length_a   1.000
_cell.length_b   1.000
_cell.length_c   1.000
_cell.angle_alpha   90.00
_cell.angle_beta   90.00
_cell.angle_gamma   90.00
#
_symmetry.space_group_name_H-M   'P 1'
#
loop_
_entity.id
_entity.type
_entity.pdbx_description
1 polymer ?
#
loop_
_entity_poly.entity_id
_entity_poly.type
_entity_poly.pdbx_seq_one_letter_code
_entity_poly.pdbx_strand_id
1 'polypeptide(L)'
;MLTAQHSLAEDTSAKDTGSWYLQASVYTRHFSPDSDHNNNQDLIGLEREQASGWLFGGATFRNSFSQRSYYAYAGKRYESADYPVYIKLTGGLLQGYSGKSQDKIPLNHFGVAPVIIPSVGAHYGPLAAELVLLGFNAAMVTTGVRF
;
A
#
# COMPACT_ATOMS: atom_id res chain seq x y z
N MET A 1 26.36 19.34 -51.12
CA MET A 1 25.55 20.22 -50.25
C MET A 1 24.85 19.33 -49.24
N LEU A 2 25.18 19.51 -47.96
CA LEU A 2 24.71 18.71 -46.83
C LEU A 2 23.28 19.16 -46.45
N THR A 3 22.28 18.29 -46.57
CA THR A 3 20.96 18.54 -46.02
C THR A 3 20.98 18.24 -44.52
N ALA A 4 20.96 19.28 -43.70
CA ALA A 4 20.77 19.17 -42.26
C ALA A 4 19.32 18.76 -41.96
N GLN A 5 19.10 17.48 -41.68
CA GLN A 5 17.88 17.03 -41.01
C GLN A 5 17.96 17.47 -39.55
N HIS A 6 17.28 18.56 -39.23
CA HIS A 6 16.89 18.87 -37.86
C HIS A 6 15.95 17.77 -37.40
N SER A 7 16.49 16.82 -36.64
CA SER A 7 15.72 15.92 -35.79
C SER A 7 14.96 16.78 -34.78
N LEU A 8 13.69 17.07 -35.09
CA LEU A 8 12.73 17.52 -34.10
C LEU A 8 12.73 16.47 -33.00
N ALA A 9 13.09 16.91 -31.79
CA ALA A 9 12.84 16.14 -30.58
C ALA A 9 11.33 15.89 -30.53
N GLU A 10 10.92 14.67 -30.90
CA GLU A 10 9.63 14.13 -30.48
C GLU A 10 9.72 13.99 -28.96
N ASP A 11 9.29 15.05 -28.29
CA ASP A 11 8.91 15.06 -26.89
C ASP A 11 7.72 14.10 -26.74
N THR A 12 8.04 12.80 -26.76
CA THR A 12 7.08 11.73 -26.50
C THR A 12 6.94 11.66 -24.99
N SER A 13 6.31 12.68 -24.42
CA SER A 13 5.61 12.55 -23.16
C SER A 13 4.50 11.53 -23.39
N ALA A 14 4.86 10.25 -23.30
CA ALA A 14 3.90 9.18 -23.13
C ALA A 14 3.04 9.60 -21.92
N LYS A 15 1.78 9.98 -22.19
CA LYS A 15 0.81 10.30 -21.14
C LYS A 15 0.89 9.20 -20.10
N ASP A 16 1.21 9.57 -18.86
CA ASP A 16 1.25 8.64 -17.73
C ASP A 16 -0.13 8.02 -17.52
N THR A 17 -0.40 6.88 -18.17
CA THR A 17 -1.68 6.17 -18.07
C THR A 17 -1.69 5.30 -16.83
N GLY A 18 -1.40 5.89 -15.67
CA GLY A 18 -1.44 5.20 -14.38
C GLY A 18 -2.72 4.38 -14.18
N SER A 19 -2.66 3.38 -13.31
CA SER A 19 -3.74 2.42 -13.06
C SER A 19 -4.36 2.61 -11.68
N TRP A 20 -5.57 2.11 -11.50
CA TRP A 20 -6.19 1.99 -10.19
C TRP A 20 -6.01 0.56 -9.67
N TYR A 21 -5.87 0.40 -8.36
CA TYR A 21 -5.81 -0.88 -7.68
C TYR A 21 -6.80 -0.90 -6.51
N LEU A 22 -7.73 -1.84 -6.55
CA LEU A 22 -8.70 -2.09 -5.49
C LEU A 22 -8.31 -3.38 -4.77
N GLN A 23 -8.15 -3.33 -3.45
CA GLN A 23 -7.67 -4.46 -2.66
C GLN A 23 -8.47 -4.71 -1.39
N ALA A 24 -8.43 -5.96 -0.93
CA ALA A 24 -8.98 -6.38 0.35
C ALA A 24 -8.05 -7.32 1.12
N SER A 25 -8.16 -7.37 2.44
CA SER A 25 -7.44 -8.35 3.27
C SER A 25 -8.09 -9.72 3.18
N VAL A 26 -7.28 -10.77 3.06
CA VAL A 26 -7.75 -12.16 3.09
C VAL A 26 -7.27 -12.92 4.34
N TYR A 27 -6.16 -12.51 4.93
CA TYR A 27 -5.59 -13.17 6.11
C TYR A 27 -4.68 -12.22 6.89
N THR A 28 -4.69 -12.32 8.22
CA THR A 28 -3.74 -11.61 9.09
C THR A 28 -3.21 -12.55 10.16
N ARG A 29 -1.92 -12.44 10.46
CA ARG A 29 -1.26 -13.20 11.52
C ARG A 29 -0.44 -12.29 12.40
N HIS A 30 -0.69 -12.36 13.71
CA HIS A 30 0.11 -11.69 14.73
C HIS A 30 1.29 -12.57 15.16
N PHE A 31 2.45 -11.97 15.39
CA PHE A 31 3.67 -12.69 15.76
C PHE A 31 3.70 -13.08 17.25
N SER A 32 3.01 -12.32 18.11
CA SER A 32 2.75 -12.63 19.51
C SER A 32 1.23 -12.68 19.75
N PRO A 33 0.60 -13.86 19.69
CA PRO A 33 -0.84 -13.97 19.86
C PRO A 33 -1.22 -13.88 21.35
N ASP A 34 -1.71 -12.72 21.79
CA ASP A 34 -2.65 -12.67 22.91
C ASP A 34 -4.05 -13.05 22.40
N SER A 35 -4.79 -13.85 23.17
CA SER A 35 -6.06 -14.49 22.75
C SER A 35 -7.21 -13.53 22.37
N ASP A 36 -7.04 -12.22 22.56
CA ASP A 36 -8.07 -11.19 22.39
C ASP A 36 -7.90 -10.32 21.14
N HIS A 37 -6.98 -10.66 20.23
CA HIS A 37 -6.72 -9.85 19.03
C HIS A 37 -7.57 -10.26 17.82
N ASN A 38 -8.20 -9.26 17.19
CA ASN A 38 -8.95 -9.43 15.96
C ASN A 38 -8.03 -9.91 14.81
N ASN A 39 -8.33 -11.07 14.24
CA ASN A 39 -7.66 -11.66 13.07
C ASN A 39 -8.39 -11.41 11.74
N ASN A 40 -9.50 -10.65 11.78
CA ASN A 40 -10.33 -10.30 10.64
C ASN A 40 -10.35 -8.76 10.47
N GLN A 41 -9.38 -8.28 9.72
CA GLN A 41 -9.08 -6.86 9.53
C GLN A 41 -10.09 -6.20 8.58
N ASP A 42 -10.85 -6.95 7.78
CA ASP A 42 -11.84 -6.42 6.81
C ASP A 42 -11.31 -5.18 6.07
N LEU A 43 -10.06 -5.26 5.61
CA LEU A 43 -9.44 -4.17 4.88
C LEU A 43 -10.12 -4.05 3.52
N ILE A 44 -10.44 -2.81 3.13
CA ILE A 44 -10.71 -2.42 1.75
C ILE A 44 -9.85 -1.19 1.47
N GLY A 45 -9.13 -1.19 0.35
CA GLY A 45 -8.27 -0.08 -0.05
C GLY A 45 -8.34 0.23 -1.54
N LEU A 46 -8.18 1.51 -1.86
CA LEU A 46 -8.09 2.03 -3.22
C LEU A 46 -6.79 2.80 -3.38
N GLU A 47 -6.06 2.50 -4.45
CA GLU A 47 -4.73 3.05 -4.73
C GLU A 47 -4.63 3.47 -6.19
N ARG A 48 -4.00 4.62 -6.43
CA ARG A 48 -3.61 5.09 -7.75
C ARG A 48 -2.12 4.81 -7.93
N GLU A 49 -1.77 4.02 -8.93
CA GLU A 49 -0.38 3.73 -9.33
C GLU A 49 -0.03 4.52 -10.60
N GLN A 50 1.12 5.19 -10.61
CA GLN A 50 1.68 5.88 -11.77
C GLN A 50 2.69 4.98 -12.50
N ALA A 51 2.92 5.21 -13.79
CA ALA A 51 3.92 4.45 -14.57
C ALA A 51 5.34 4.60 -14.01
N SER A 52 5.61 5.69 -13.30
CA SER A 52 6.88 5.95 -12.59
C SER A 52 7.09 5.09 -11.33
N GLY A 53 6.08 4.31 -10.92
CA GLY A 53 6.05 3.54 -9.68
C GLY A 53 5.61 4.34 -8.45
N TRP A 54 5.39 5.65 -8.57
CA TRP A 54 4.75 6.43 -7.50
C TRP A 54 3.29 6.04 -7.33
N LEU A 55 2.82 6.08 -6.09
CA LEU A 55 1.43 5.75 -5.77
C LEU A 55 0.90 6.57 -4.60
N PHE A 56 -0.42 6.68 -4.54
CA PHE A 56 -1.13 7.22 -3.39
C PHE A 56 -2.50 6.55 -3.26
N GLY A 57 -2.99 6.44 -2.04
CA GLY A 57 -4.21 5.69 -1.77
C GLY A 57 -4.74 5.87 -0.37
N GLY A 58 -5.84 5.16 -0.13
CA GLY A 58 -6.50 5.09 1.16
C GLY A 58 -7.03 3.70 1.42
N ALA A 59 -6.95 3.26 2.67
CA ALA A 59 -7.54 2.01 3.12
C ALA A 59 -8.35 2.22 4.39
N THR A 60 -9.41 1.43 4.55
CA THR A 60 -10.16 1.30 5.79
C THR A 60 -10.12 -0.15 6.25
N PHE A 61 -10.00 -0.37 7.56
CA PHE A 61 -9.87 -1.69 8.15
C PHE A 61 -10.36 -1.67 9.61
N ARG A 62 -10.53 -2.83 10.22
CA ARG A 62 -10.68 -3.02 11.66
C ARG A 62 -9.32 -3.30 12.26
N ASN A 63 -8.91 -2.49 13.24
CA ASN A 63 -7.68 -2.75 13.98
C ASN A 63 -7.84 -3.96 14.93
N SER A 64 -6.78 -4.27 15.68
CA SER A 64 -6.75 -5.41 16.63
C SER A 64 -7.84 -5.33 17.73
N PHE A 65 -8.45 -4.16 17.94
CA PHE A 65 -9.52 -3.91 18.92
C PHE A 65 -10.90 -3.79 18.25
N SER A 66 -11.02 -4.24 17.00
CA SER A 66 -12.26 -4.16 16.20
C SER A 66 -12.77 -2.73 15.95
N GLN A 67 -11.93 -1.71 16.18
CA GLN A 67 -12.28 -0.32 15.88
C GLN A 67 -12.00 -0.03 14.40
N ARG A 68 -12.90 0.73 13.75
CA ARG A 68 -12.67 1.21 12.38
C ARG A 68 -11.47 2.15 12.38
N SER A 69 -10.51 1.85 11.53
CA SER A 69 -9.31 2.65 11.29
C SER A 69 -9.18 2.98 9.81
N TYR A 70 -8.42 4.02 9.53
CA TYR A 70 -8.17 4.54 8.19
C TYR A 70 -6.68 4.79 8.01
N TYR A 71 -6.16 4.49 6.83
CA TYR A 71 -4.79 4.77 6.45
C TYR A 71 -4.78 5.53 5.13
N ALA A 72 -4.32 6.78 5.15
CA ALA A 72 -4.09 7.58 3.94
C ALA A 72 -2.58 7.64 3.69
N TYR A 73 -2.16 7.35 2.45
CA TYR A 73 -0.76 7.10 2.18
C TYR A 73 -0.30 7.51 0.79
N ALA A 74 1.01 7.72 0.68
CA ALA A 74 1.74 7.80 -0.57
C ALA A 74 2.99 6.92 -0.48
N GLY A 75 3.53 6.51 -1.62
CA GLY A 75 4.65 5.59 -1.61
C GLY A 75 5.23 5.34 -2.98
N LYS A 76 6.10 4.34 -3.00
CA LYS A 76 6.74 3.88 -4.24
C LYS A 76 6.76 2.36 -4.32
N ARG A 77 6.44 1.87 -5.51
CA ARG A 77 6.56 0.49 -5.92
C ARG A 77 7.80 0.32 -6.79
N TYR A 78 8.54 -0.75 -6.53
CA TYR A 78 9.74 -1.15 -7.23
C TYR A 78 9.50 -2.52 -7.85
N GLU A 79 9.24 -2.52 -9.15
CA GLU A 79 8.97 -3.74 -9.92
C GLU A 79 10.28 -4.49 -10.21
N SER A 80 10.25 -5.82 -10.14
CA SER A 80 11.36 -6.65 -10.60
C SER A 80 11.44 -6.62 -12.13
N ALA A 81 12.66 -6.61 -12.67
CA ALA A 81 12.87 -6.66 -14.12
C ALA A 81 12.58 -8.05 -14.71
N ASP A 82 12.73 -9.10 -13.91
CA ASP A 82 12.78 -10.49 -14.38
C ASP A 82 11.57 -11.33 -13.95
N TYR A 83 10.89 -10.92 -12.88
CA TYR A 83 9.80 -11.68 -12.26
C TYR A 83 8.58 -10.79 -12.03
N PRO A 84 7.35 -11.34 -12.01
CA PRO A 84 6.14 -10.56 -11.76
C PRO A 84 5.95 -10.30 -10.26
N VAL A 85 6.97 -9.74 -9.63
CA VAL A 85 7.05 -9.44 -8.19
C VAL A 85 7.59 -8.03 -7.97
N TYR A 86 7.19 -7.44 -6.85
CA TYR A 86 7.56 -6.06 -6.52
C TYR A 86 7.71 -5.88 -5.03
N ILE A 87 8.48 -4.87 -4.66
CA ILE A 87 8.52 -4.33 -3.30
C ILE A 87 7.77 -3.00 -3.31
N LYS A 88 6.95 -2.76 -2.30
CA LYS A 88 6.24 -1.49 -2.14
C LYS A 88 6.47 -0.94 -0.74
N LEU A 89 6.79 0.35 -0.68
CA LEU A 89 6.98 1.08 0.57
C LEU A 89 6.02 2.27 0.61
N THR A 90 5.12 2.28 1.58
CA THR A 90 4.16 3.37 1.78
C THR A 90 4.42 4.10 3.08
N GLY A 91 4.29 5.41 3.07
CA GLY A 91 4.32 6.27 4.24
C GLY A 91 3.01 7.06 4.32
N GLY A 92 2.47 7.23 5.52
CA GLY A 92 1.19 7.91 5.64
C GLY A 92 0.72 8.10 7.07
N LEU A 93 -0.55 8.46 7.18
CA LEU A 93 -1.22 8.78 8.42
C LEU A 93 -2.30 7.72 8.70
N LEU A 94 -2.25 7.13 9.87
CA LEU A 94 -3.21 6.15 10.35
C LEU A 94 -4.05 6.77 11.46
N GLN A 95 -5.37 6.73 11.29
CA GLN A 95 -6.35 7.22 12.27
C GLN A 95 -7.22 6.06 12.77
N GLY A 96 -7.66 6.13 14.03
CA GLY A 96 -8.72 5.25 14.56
C GLY A 96 -8.31 4.35 15.72
N TYR A 97 -7.10 4.52 16.27
CA TYR A 97 -6.70 3.94 17.55
C TYR A 97 -7.10 4.90 18.67
N SER A 98 -8.13 4.54 19.44
CA SER A 98 -8.71 5.39 20.49
C SER A 98 -8.66 4.72 21.87
N GLY A 99 -8.67 5.51 22.94
CA GLY A 99 -8.72 5.00 24.32
C GLY A 99 -7.43 4.30 24.74
N LYS A 100 -7.55 3.13 25.39
CA LYS A 100 -6.41 2.35 25.94
C LYS A 100 -5.38 1.89 24.91
N SER A 101 -5.70 2.01 23.62
CA SER A 101 -4.86 1.57 22.51
C SER A 101 -4.10 2.71 21.82
N GLN A 102 -4.26 3.96 22.28
CA GLN A 102 -3.57 5.11 21.71
C GLN A 102 -2.05 4.96 21.78
N ASP A 103 -1.52 4.50 22.93
CA ASP A 103 -0.08 4.43 23.17
C ASP A 103 0.62 3.25 22.45
N LYS A 104 -0.15 2.38 21.77
CA LYS A 104 0.40 1.24 21.02
C LYS A 104 1.00 1.63 19.67
N ILE A 105 0.74 2.84 19.19
CA ILE A 105 1.43 3.41 18.02
C ILE A 105 2.20 4.65 18.47
N PRO A 106 3.52 4.72 18.19
CA PRO A 106 4.31 5.92 18.48
C PRO A 106 3.66 7.17 17.87
N LEU A 107 3.68 8.28 18.61
CA LEU A 107 3.18 9.60 18.17
C LEU A 107 1.65 9.73 17.99
N ASN A 108 0.84 8.78 18.45
CA ASN A 108 -0.63 8.82 18.35
C ASN A 108 -1.36 9.69 19.41
N HIS A 109 -0.69 10.68 19.97
CA HIS A 109 -1.26 11.55 21.01
C HIS A 109 -2.49 12.34 20.52
N PHE A 110 -2.63 12.51 19.20
CA PHE A 110 -3.75 13.21 18.56
C PHE A 110 -4.78 12.27 17.90
N GLY A 111 -4.67 10.94 18.11
CA GLY A 111 -5.54 9.95 17.45
C GLY A 111 -5.19 9.67 15.98
N VAL A 112 -4.10 10.28 15.50
CA VAL A 112 -3.46 10.04 14.20
C VAL A 112 -1.99 9.71 14.44
N ALA A 113 -1.51 8.65 13.80
CA ALA A 113 -0.13 8.20 13.91
C ALA A 113 0.56 8.13 12.54
N PRO A 114 1.79 8.66 12.40
CA PRO A 114 2.59 8.43 11.22
C PRO A 114 3.07 6.98 11.18
N VAL A 115 2.95 6.35 10.01
CA VAL A 115 3.33 4.95 9.80
C VAL A 115 4.00 4.76 8.45
N ILE A 116 5.00 3.88 8.44
CA ILE A 116 5.66 3.36 7.25
C ILE A 116 5.36 1.87 7.18
N ILE A 117 4.86 1.42 6.03
CA ILE A 117 4.43 0.04 5.82
C ILE A 117 5.17 -0.52 4.60
N PRO A 118 6.14 -1.41 4.79
CA PRO A 118 6.73 -2.18 3.70
C PRO A 118 5.84 -3.37 3.34
N SER A 119 5.88 -3.74 2.06
CA SER A 119 5.19 -4.90 1.52
C SER A 119 5.96 -5.51 0.35
N VAL A 120 5.74 -6.79 0.12
CA VAL A 120 6.17 -7.50 -1.08
C VAL A 120 4.95 -8.10 -1.76
N GLY A 121 4.87 -8.02 -3.07
CA GLY A 121 3.73 -8.52 -3.82
C GLY A 121 4.13 -9.28 -5.07
N ALA A 122 3.17 -10.06 -5.57
CA ALA A 122 3.23 -10.72 -6.86
C ALA A 122 1.97 -10.40 -7.65
N HIS A 123 2.06 -10.40 -8.98
CA HIS A 123 0.91 -10.14 -9.84
C HIS A 123 0.84 -11.11 -11.03
N TYR A 124 -0.37 -11.28 -11.56
CA TYR A 124 -0.62 -12.02 -12.77
C TYR A 124 -1.81 -11.40 -13.51
N GLY A 125 -1.53 -10.75 -14.64
CA GLY A 125 -2.53 -9.94 -15.34
C GLY A 125 -3.05 -8.81 -14.43
N PRO A 126 -4.37 -8.65 -14.27
CA PRO A 126 -4.92 -7.62 -13.40
C PRO A 126 -4.90 -7.98 -11.91
N LEU A 127 -4.60 -9.24 -11.55
CA LEU A 127 -4.65 -9.70 -10.17
C LEU A 127 -3.31 -9.48 -9.47
N ALA A 128 -3.36 -9.11 -8.20
CA ALA A 128 -2.18 -9.08 -7.34
C ALA A 128 -2.48 -9.62 -5.95
N ALA A 129 -1.42 -10.06 -5.28
CA ALA A 129 -1.43 -10.39 -3.86
C ALA A 129 -0.21 -9.75 -3.19
N GLU A 130 -0.37 -9.25 -1.97
CA GLU A 130 0.69 -8.60 -1.20
C GLU A 130 0.79 -9.21 0.19
N LEU A 131 2.03 -9.41 0.65
CA LEU A 131 2.37 -9.60 2.04
C LEU A 131 2.78 -8.24 2.62
N VAL A 132 1.95 -7.71 3.50
CA VAL A 132 2.07 -6.40 4.15
C VAL A 132 2.60 -6.58 5.57
N LEU A 133 3.68 -5.88 5.91
CA LEU A 133 4.31 -5.96 7.23
C LEU A 133 3.85 -4.79 8.10
N LEU A 134 3.07 -5.09 9.14
CA LEU A 134 2.49 -4.10 10.06
C LEU A 134 3.40 -3.90 11.28
N GLY A 135 4.67 -3.55 11.01
CA GLY A 135 5.74 -3.46 12.00
C GLY A 135 6.08 -4.83 12.62
N PHE A 136 6.50 -4.84 13.88
CA PHE A 136 6.89 -6.06 14.61
C PHE A 136 5.71 -6.89 15.14
N ASN A 137 4.47 -6.46 14.88
CA ASN A 137 3.29 -7.02 15.54
C ASN A 137 2.52 -8.02 14.67
N ALA A 138 2.44 -7.78 13.35
CA ALA A 138 1.66 -8.63 12.46
C ALA A 138 2.13 -8.57 11.00
N ALA A 139 1.74 -9.59 10.25
CA ALA A 139 1.76 -9.59 8.79
C ALA A 139 0.34 -9.85 8.27
N MET A 140 0.00 -9.21 7.15
CA MET A 140 -1.30 -9.31 6.52
C MET A 140 -1.13 -9.68 5.05
N VAL A 141 -2.00 -10.54 4.55
CA VAL A 141 -2.10 -10.85 3.12
C VAL A 141 -3.29 -10.10 2.55
N THR A 142 -3.05 -9.34 1.49
CA THR A 142 -4.10 -8.70 0.69
C THR A 142 -4.13 -9.29 -0.71
N THR A 143 -5.27 -9.15 -1.38
CA THR A 143 -5.41 -9.40 -2.80
C THR A 143 -6.29 -8.34 -3.44
N GLY A 144 -6.11 -8.10 -4.73
CA GLY A 144 -6.82 -7.05 -5.43
C GLY A 144 -6.77 -7.15 -6.94
N VAL A 145 -7.44 -6.19 -7.57
CA VAL A 145 -7.58 -6.06 -9.03
C VAL A 145 -7.10 -4.68 -9.47
N ARG A 146 -6.27 -4.66 -10.51
CA ARG A 146 -5.82 -3.47 -11.22
C ARG A 146 -6.68 -3.20 -12.47
N PHE A 147 -7.05 -1.94 -12.71
CA PHE A 147 -7.86 -1.50 -13.86
C PHE A 147 -7.56 -0.07 -14.33
#